data_AF-A0A1V6JQ14-F1
#
_entry.id   AF-A0A1V6JQ14-F1
#
_cell.length_a   1.000
_cell.length_b   1.000
_cell.length_c   1.000
_cell.angle_alpha   90.00
_cell.angle_beta   90.00
_cell.angle_gamma   90.00
#
_symmetry.space_group_name_H-M   'P 1'
#
loop_
_entity.id
_entity.type
_entity.pdbx_description
1 polymer ?
#
loop_
_entity_poly.entity_id
_entity_poly.type
_entity_poly.pdbx_seq_one_letter_code
_entity_poly.pdbx_strand_id
1 'polypeptide(L)'
;MDEKINSIEESFQIINRIIDDEKVRLNENGFIYLFWGWLTIFCAAAQSLLIYLEVEKHYYIWFVMLVGWVYTMFYFGRKKERKPMPLMGRVLAFVWNVAAVNIFIFSFVFPITAGQLLMFFILTILGLAASISGMLIRFQWLTLGGLLCNALAFTTIVLEPKFWNLILIFAIIFAIIIPGYMLRAKYRKQNVQ
;
A
#
# COMPACT_ATOMS: atom_id res chain seq x y z
N MET A 1 19.88 30.53 -37.56
CA MET A 1 20.25 30.73 -36.14
C MET A 1 19.04 30.46 -35.24
N ASP A 2 17.83 30.65 -35.76
CA ASP A 2 16.54 30.44 -35.09
C ASP A 2 16.21 28.97 -34.78
N GLU A 3 16.67 28.02 -35.60
CA GLU A 3 16.41 26.59 -35.43
C GLU A 3 17.08 26.00 -34.17
N LYS A 4 18.29 26.48 -33.82
CA LYS A 4 18.99 26.09 -32.58
C LYS A 4 18.34 26.70 -31.33
N ILE A 5 17.75 27.90 -31.44
CA ILE A 5 17.09 28.58 -30.32
C ILE A 5 15.80 27.83 -29.96
N ASN A 6 15.00 27.41 -30.96
CA ASN A 6 13.82 26.56 -30.73
C ASN A 6 14.15 25.23 -30.05
N SER A 7 15.24 24.55 -30.45
CA SER A 7 15.66 23.29 -29.83
C SER A 7 16.06 23.44 -28.36
N ILE A 8 16.69 24.55 -27.99
CA ILE A 8 17.11 24.83 -26.62
C ILE A 8 15.89 25.17 -25.75
N GLU A 9 14.99 26.02 -26.25
CA GLU A 9 13.75 26.38 -25.56
C GLU A 9 12.86 25.14 -25.36
N GLU A 10 12.73 24.28 -26.37
CA GLU A 10 12.01 23.01 -26.27
C GLU A 10 12.68 22.03 -25.28
N SER A 11 14.01 21.93 -25.30
CA SER A 11 14.74 21.08 -24.35
C SER A 11 14.57 21.58 -22.91
N PHE A 12 14.62 22.89 -22.69
CA PHE A 12 14.35 23.50 -21.40
C PHE A 12 12.90 23.32 -20.97
N GLN A 13 11.94 23.43 -21.88
CA GLN A 13 10.53 23.16 -21.60
C GLN A 13 10.28 21.68 -21.30
N ILE A 14 10.97 20.76 -21.97
CA ILE A 14 10.92 19.32 -21.68
C ILE A 14 11.53 19.04 -20.32
N ILE A 15 12.70 19.61 -20.02
CA ILE A 15 13.35 19.47 -18.70
C ILE A 15 12.47 20.07 -17.61
N ASN A 16 11.91 21.27 -17.82
CA ASN A 16 11.00 21.90 -16.86
C ASN A 16 9.70 21.12 -16.71
N ARG A 17 9.17 20.51 -17.79
CA ARG A 17 8.02 19.61 -17.71
C ARG A 17 8.36 18.32 -16.99
N ILE A 18 9.54 17.74 -17.18
CA ILE A 18 10.00 16.55 -16.44
C ILE A 18 10.22 16.89 -14.95
N ILE A 19 10.79 18.07 -14.66
CA ILE A 19 11.01 18.57 -13.30
C ILE A 19 9.67 18.93 -12.63
N ASP A 20 8.73 19.56 -13.34
CA ASP A 20 7.40 19.90 -12.80
C ASP A 20 6.46 18.68 -12.77
N ASP A 21 6.62 17.70 -13.67
CA ASP A 21 5.99 16.37 -13.57
C ASP A 21 6.58 15.57 -12.40
N GLU A 22 7.87 15.76 -12.06
CA GLU A 22 8.44 15.24 -10.82
C GLU A 22 7.93 15.99 -9.57
N LYS A 23 7.58 17.27 -9.71
CA LYS A 23 6.81 18.03 -8.71
C LYS A 23 5.31 17.78 -8.80
N VAL A 24 4.85 16.72 -9.46
CA VAL A 24 3.52 16.18 -9.20
C VAL A 24 3.54 15.75 -7.74
N ARG A 25 3.13 16.70 -6.90
CA ARG A 25 2.43 16.44 -5.66
C ARG A 25 1.43 15.38 -6.06
N LEU A 26 1.75 14.11 -5.78
CA LEU A 26 0.72 13.10 -5.67
C LEU A 26 -0.21 13.72 -4.64
N ASN A 27 -1.32 14.27 -5.14
CA ASN A 27 -2.39 14.86 -4.36
C ASN A 27 -3.14 13.66 -3.73
N GLU A 28 -2.37 12.77 -3.09
CA GLU A 28 -2.79 11.59 -2.41
C GLU A 28 -3.22 12.07 -1.03
N ASN A 29 -4.52 12.20 -0.83
CA ASN A 29 -5.11 12.61 0.44
C ASN A 29 -4.85 11.61 1.58
N GLY A 30 -3.99 10.60 1.38
CA GLY A 30 -3.80 9.45 2.28
C GLY A 30 -5.03 8.54 2.39
N PHE A 31 -6.14 8.87 1.72
CA PHE A 31 -7.41 8.15 1.86
C PHE A 31 -7.28 6.67 1.51
N ILE A 32 -6.58 6.37 0.41
CA ILE A 32 -6.44 4.99 -0.06
C ILE A 32 -5.65 4.13 0.92
N TYR A 33 -4.55 4.65 1.45
CA TYR A 33 -3.74 3.99 2.48
C TYR A 33 -4.56 3.78 3.77
N LEU A 34 -5.28 4.80 4.23
CA LEU A 34 -6.13 4.69 5.42
C LEU A 34 -7.25 3.66 5.24
N PHE A 35 -7.91 3.65 4.07
CA PHE A 35 -8.95 2.68 3.75
C PHE A 35 -8.43 1.25 3.83
N TRP A 36 -7.33 0.95 3.13
CA TRP A 36 -6.75 -0.40 3.13
C TRP A 36 -6.16 -0.78 4.49
N GLY A 37 -5.53 0.15 5.21
CA GLY A 37 -5.02 -0.09 6.54
C GLY A 37 -6.11 -0.48 7.53
N TRP A 38 -7.21 0.29 7.58
CA TRP A 38 -8.34 -0.03 8.46
C TRP A 38 -9.06 -1.31 8.06
N LEU A 39 -9.22 -1.56 6.75
CA LEU A 39 -9.81 -2.81 6.28
C LEU A 39 -8.97 -4.02 6.71
N THR A 40 -7.65 -3.91 6.64
CA THR A 40 -6.72 -4.98 7.05
C THR A 40 -6.78 -5.22 8.55
N ILE A 41 -6.78 -4.15 9.35
CA ILE A 41 -6.92 -4.24 10.82
C ILE A 41 -8.26 -4.90 11.18
N PHE A 42 -9.35 -4.51 10.51
CA PHE A 42 -10.66 -5.10 10.72
C PHE A 42 -10.65 -6.61 10.43
N CYS A 43 -10.11 -7.02 9.27
CA CYS A 43 -9.99 -8.44 8.91
C CYS A 43 -9.14 -9.23 9.92
N ALA A 44 -7.99 -8.68 10.33
CA ALA A 44 -7.09 -9.34 11.28
C ALA A 44 -7.73 -9.45 12.69
N ALA A 45 -8.42 -8.41 13.15
CA ALA A 45 -9.13 -8.41 14.42
C ALA A 45 -10.31 -9.40 14.39
N ALA A 46 -11.11 -9.37 13.33
CA ALA A 46 -12.23 -10.29 13.15
C ALA A 46 -11.75 -11.74 13.03
N GLN A 47 -10.66 -12.02 12.30
CA GLN A 47 -10.07 -13.36 12.27
C GLN A 47 -9.62 -13.81 13.66
N SER A 48 -8.99 -12.92 14.43
CA SER A 48 -8.53 -13.25 15.80
C SER A 48 -9.70 -13.57 16.72
N LEU A 49 -10.81 -12.85 16.58
CA LEU A 49 -12.05 -13.13 17.31
C LEU A 49 -12.66 -14.47 16.89
N LEU A 50 -12.69 -14.78 15.60
CA LEU A 50 -13.20 -16.07 15.10
C LEU A 50 -12.34 -17.26 15.56
N ILE A 51 -11.02 -17.08 15.65
CA ILE A 51 -10.11 -18.07 16.23
C ILE A 51 -10.43 -18.29 17.72
N TYR A 52 -10.66 -17.21 18.48
CA TYR A 52 -11.02 -17.29 19.89
C TYR A 52 -12.38 -17.99 20.13
N LEU A 53 -13.33 -17.80 19.21
CA LEU A 53 -14.64 -18.45 19.23
C LEU A 53 -14.63 -19.88 18.66
N GLU A 54 -13.45 -20.43 18.34
CA GLU A 54 -13.27 -21.76 17.74
C GLU A 54 -14.09 -21.98 16.46
N VAL A 55 -14.38 -20.89 15.72
CA VAL A 55 -15.13 -20.97 14.47
C VAL A 55 -14.26 -21.60 13.40
N GLU A 56 -14.70 -22.75 12.90
CA GLU A 56 -14.07 -23.38 11.75
C GLU A 56 -13.99 -22.41 10.56
N LYS A 57 -12.87 -22.46 9.83
CA LYS A 57 -12.66 -21.66 8.63
C LYS A 57 -12.66 -20.13 8.86
N HIS A 58 -12.12 -19.70 10.00
CA HIS A 58 -11.87 -18.28 10.34
C HIS A 58 -11.18 -17.44 9.24
N TYR A 59 -10.48 -18.07 8.29
CA TYR A 59 -9.80 -17.40 7.18
C TYR A 59 -10.75 -16.81 6.11
N TYR A 60 -12.03 -17.21 6.05
CA TYR A 60 -12.97 -16.65 5.06
C TYR A 60 -13.24 -15.15 5.24
N ILE A 61 -12.94 -14.57 6.40
CA ILE A 61 -13.09 -13.13 6.61
C ILE A 61 -12.24 -12.30 5.64
N TRP A 62 -11.12 -12.85 5.15
CA TRP A 62 -10.25 -12.15 4.20
C TRP A 62 -10.86 -11.95 2.81
N PHE A 63 -11.97 -12.63 2.47
CA PHE A 63 -12.72 -12.34 1.24
C PHE A 63 -13.30 -10.91 1.22
N VAL A 64 -13.46 -10.28 2.38
CA VAL A 64 -13.82 -8.86 2.49
C VAL A 64 -12.80 -7.96 1.76
N MET A 65 -11.53 -8.38 1.65
CA MET A 65 -10.51 -7.64 0.89
C MET A 65 -10.84 -7.57 -0.61
N LEU A 66 -11.49 -8.58 -1.18
CA LEU A 66 -11.94 -8.55 -2.58
C LEU A 66 -13.04 -7.50 -2.78
N VAL A 67 -13.96 -7.39 -1.82
CA VAL A 67 -14.98 -6.32 -1.81
C VAL A 67 -14.30 -4.95 -1.73
N GLY A 68 -13.27 -4.81 -0.89
CA GLY A 68 -12.44 -3.62 -0.83
C GLY A 68 -11.82 -3.29 -2.19
N TRP A 69 -11.26 -4.27 -2.89
CA TRP A 69 -10.66 -4.10 -4.21
C TRP A 69 -11.68 -3.60 -5.24
N VAL A 70 -12.84 -4.25 -5.33
CA VAL A 70 -13.96 -3.86 -6.20
C VAL A 70 -14.41 -2.43 -5.89
N TYR A 71 -14.58 -2.08 -4.61
CA TYR A 71 -14.94 -0.72 -4.20
C TYR A 71 -13.92 0.31 -4.68
N THR A 72 -12.62 0.03 -4.54
CA THR A 72 -11.57 0.93 -5.05
C THR A 72 -11.65 1.15 -6.55
N MET A 73 -11.90 0.08 -7.32
CA MET A 73 -12.06 0.19 -8.78
C MET A 73 -13.21 1.11 -9.16
N PHE A 74 -14.37 0.98 -8.50
CA PHE A 74 -15.49 1.88 -8.74
C PHE A 74 -15.20 3.32 -8.30
N TYR A 75 -14.57 3.51 -7.15
CA TYR A 75 -14.23 4.84 -6.62
C TYR A 75 -13.30 5.62 -7.56
N PHE A 76 -12.24 4.98 -8.07
CA PHE A 76 -11.32 5.62 -9.03
C PHE A 76 -11.90 5.65 -10.45
N GLY A 77 -12.72 4.69 -10.84
CA GLY A 77 -13.40 4.64 -12.14
C GLY A 77 -14.40 5.78 -12.35
N ARG A 78 -15.09 6.21 -11.28
CA ARG A 78 -16.05 7.34 -11.33
C ARG A 78 -15.39 8.72 -11.32
N LYS A 79 -14.12 8.82 -10.89
CA LYS A 79 -13.33 10.08 -10.87
C LYS A 79 -12.62 10.37 -12.19
N LYS A 80 -12.91 9.63 -13.26
CA LYS A 80 -12.24 9.72 -14.56
C LYS A 80 -12.52 11.02 -15.33
N GLU A 81 -13.26 11.95 -14.75
CA GLU A 81 -13.39 13.29 -15.28
C GLU A 81 -12.07 14.08 -15.12
N ARG A 82 -11.33 14.13 -16.25
CA ARG A 82 -10.45 15.23 -16.71
C ARG A 82 -8.93 15.15 -16.58
N LYS A 83 -8.29 14.17 -15.91
CA LYS A 83 -6.82 14.03 -16.00
C LYS A 83 -6.33 12.56 -16.01
N PRO A 84 -5.42 12.18 -16.94
CA PRO A 84 -4.82 10.85 -16.93
C PRO A 84 -4.02 10.61 -15.65
N MET A 85 -4.02 9.37 -15.16
CA MET A 85 -3.27 8.95 -13.96
C MET A 85 -1.76 9.21 -14.16
N PRO A 86 -1.07 9.89 -13.22
CA PRO A 86 0.37 10.08 -13.28
C PRO A 86 1.13 8.75 -13.39
N LEU A 87 2.34 8.77 -13.97
CA LEU A 87 3.18 7.58 -14.07
C LEU A 87 3.42 6.93 -12.71
N MET A 88 3.78 7.71 -11.68
CA MET A 88 3.96 7.20 -10.31
C MET A 88 2.70 6.51 -9.78
N GLY A 89 1.51 7.09 -10.00
CA GLY A 89 0.24 6.49 -9.58
C GLY A 89 -0.04 5.14 -10.27
N ARG A 90 0.32 5.01 -11.55
CA ARG A 90 0.23 3.72 -12.28
C ARG A 90 1.19 2.68 -11.72
N VAL A 91 2.44 3.07 -11.42
CA VAL A 91 3.43 2.17 -10.81
C VAL A 91 2.99 1.71 -9.42
N LEU A 92 2.49 2.63 -8.57
CA LEU A 92 1.96 2.29 -7.26
C LEU A 92 0.80 1.29 -7.36
N ALA A 93 -0.17 1.56 -8.24
CA ALA A 93 -1.29 0.64 -8.47
C ALA A 93 -0.78 -0.73 -8.92
N PHE A 94 0.19 -0.79 -9.84
CA PHE A 94 0.77 -2.05 -10.30
C PHE A 94 1.47 -2.81 -9.15
N VAL A 95 2.32 -2.14 -8.37
CA VAL A 95 3.02 -2.73 -7.21
C VAL A 95 2.02 -3.35 -6.22
N TRP A 96 0.95 -2.61 -5.88
CA TRP A 96 -0.07 -3.10 -4.95
C TRP A 96 -0.92 -4.24 -5.53
N ASN A 97 -1.21 -4.23 -6.83
CA ASN A 97 -1.91 -5.35 -7.47
C ASN A 97 -1.05 -6.61 -7.50
N VAL A 98 0.24 -6.49 -7.84
CA VAL A 98 1.18 -7.63 -7.81
C VAL A 98 1.33 -8.15 -6.37
N ALA A 99 1.47 -7.26 -5.38
CA ALA A 99 1.52 -7.64 -3.98
C ALA A 99 0.25 -8.39 -3.53
N ALA A 100 -0.93 -7.87 -3.88
CA ALA A 100 -2.20 -8.51 -3.56
C ALA A 100 -2.29 -9.91 -4.19
N VAL A 101 -2.01 -10.05 -5.49
CA VAL A 101 -2.03 -11.34 -6.18
C VAL A 101 -1.09 -12.34 -5.52
N ASN A 102 0.13 -11.94 -5.17
CA ASN A 102 1.06 -12.82 -4.47
C ASN A 102 0.55 -13.22 -3.07
N ILE A 103 0.04 -12.27 -2.29
CA ILE A 103 -0.56 -12.57 -0.97
C ILE A 103 -1.72 -13.56 -1.11
N PHE A 104 -2.57 -13.39 -2.12
CA PHE A 104 -3.65 -14.34 -2.42
C PHE A 104 -3.09 -15.72 -2.78
N ILE A 105 -2.09 -15.81 -3.67
CA ILE A 105 -1.46 -17.09 -4.02
C ILE A 105 -0.90 -17.79 -2.76
N PHE A 106 -0.15 -17.08 -1.91
CA PHE A 106 0.37 -17.66 -0.67
C PHE A 106 -0.74 -18.07 0.31
N SER A 107 -1.82 -17.29 0.38
CA SER A 107 -2.93 -17.59 1.29
C SER A 107 -3.76 -18.80 0.88
N PHE A 108 -3.86 -19.12 -0.42
CA PHE A 108 -4.71 -20.20 -0.94
C PHE A 108 -3.93 -21.45 -1.37
N VAL A 109 -2.72 -21.30 -1.90
CA VAL A 109 -1.91 -22.43 -2.43
C VAL A 109 -0.99 -23.01 -1.35
N PHE A 110 -0.45 -22.16 -0.48
CA PHE A 110 0.56 -22.54 0.51
C PHE A 110 0.09 -22.97 1.91
N PRO A 111 -1.20 -22.96 2.32
CA PRO A 111 -1.58 -23.51 3.63
C PRO A 111 -1.18 -24.98 3.84
N ILE A 112 -1.02 -25.73 2.74
CA ILE A 112 -0.67 -27.16 2.74
C ILE A 112 0.85 -27.37 2.90
N THR A 113 1.70 -26.39 2.55
CA THR A 113 3.16 -26.56 2.43
C THR A 113 3.99 -25.55 3.24
N ALA A 114 3.52 -24.33 3.47
CA ALA A 114 4.31 -23.27 4.14
C ALA A 114 4.28 -23.33 5.66
N GLY A 115 3.26 -23.94 6.27
CA GLY A 115 3.10 -23.99 7.74
C GLY A 115 3.35 -22.62 8.39
N GLN A 116 4.42 -22.51 9.18
CA GLN A 116 4.80 -21.31 9.93
C GLN A 116 5.33 -20.13 9.08
N LEU A 117 5.68 -20.35 7.81
CA LEU A 117 6.27 -19.30 6.96
C LEU A 117 5.23 -18.41 6.25
N LEU A 118 3.93 -18.74 6.37
CA LEU A 118 2.88 -17.99 5.66
C LEU A 118 2.90 -16.50 6.01
N MET A 119 2.91 -16.17 7.31
CA MET A 119 2.88 -14.77 7.75
C MET A 119 4.18 -14.03 7.41
N PHE A 120 5.32 -14.74 7.39
CA PHE A 120 6.61 -14.19 6.96
C PHE A 120 6.53 -13.67 5.51
N PHE A 121 5.99 -14.47 4.59
CA PHE A 121 5.84 -14.04 3.19
C PHE A 121 4.86 -12.88 3.05
N ILE A 122 3.72 -12.92 3.74
CA ILE A 122 2.72 -11.84 3.69
C ILE A 122 3.32 -10.51 4.16
N LEU A 123 3.97 -10.50 5.32
CA LEU A 123 4.59 -9.28 5.86
C LEU A 123 5.75 -8.78 4.99
N THR A 124 6.52 -9.69 4.40
CA THR A 124 7.63 -9.31 3.51
C THR A 124 7.11 -8.63 2.24
N ILE A 125 6.06 -9.17 1.63
CA ILE A 125 5.42 -8.58 0.45
C ILE A 125 4.80 -7.22 0.78
N LEU A 126 4.11 -7.12 1.93
CA LEU A 126 3.56 -5.85 2.40
C LEU A 126 4.65 -4.81 2.67
N GLY A 127 5.75 -5.21 3.31
CA GLY A 127 6.89 -4.36 3.60
C GLY A 127 7.57 -3.84 2.34
N LEU A 128 7.76 -4.69 1.33
CA LEU A 128 8.26 -4.28 0.01
C LEU A 128 7.33 -3.29 -0.68
N ALA A 129 6.03 -3.58 -0.76
CA ALA A 129 5.05 -2.71 -1.40
C ALA A 129 4.97 -1.33 -0.72
N ALA A 130 4.95 -1.30 0.62
CA ALA A 130 4.96 -0.07 1.40
C ALA A 130 6.28 0.71 1.23
N SER A 131 7.42 0.02 1.22
CA SER A 131 8.74 0.67 1.07
C SER A 131 8.89 1.36 -0.29
N ILE A 132 8.52 0.64 -1.36
CA ILE A 132 8.49 1.17 -2.73
C ILE A 132 7.52 2.35 -2.81
N SER A 133 6.35 2.23 -2.18
CA SER A 133 5.37 3.32 -2.14
C SER A 133 5.94 4.56 -1.49
N GLY A 134 6.55 4.43 -0.31
CA GLY A 134 7.18 5.53 0.41
C GLY A 134 8.29 6.22 -0.39
N MET A 135 9.08 5.44 -1.14
CA MET A 135 10.15 5.99 -1.98
C MET A 135 9.59 6.75 -3.19
N LEU A 136 8.59 6.19 -3.87
CA LEU A 136 7.94 6.83 -5.03
C LEU A 136 7.23 8.12 -4.65
N ILE A 137 6.58 8.17 -3.49
CA ILE A 137 5.89 9.37 -3.00
C ILE A 137 6.81 10.31 -2.20
N ARG A 138 8.12 10.00 -2.12
CA ARG A 138 9.14 10.72 -1.35
C ARG A 138 8.71 10.97 0.12
N PHE A 139 8.08 9.98 0.75
CA PHE A 139 7.60 10.05 2.13
C PHE A 139 8.30 9.00 3.00
N GLN A 140 9.37 9.43 3.66
CA GLN A 140 10.27 8.58 4.45
C GLN A 140 9.57 7.78 5.54
N TRP A 141 8.50 8.30 6.15
CA TRP A 141 7.73 7.59 7.18
C TRP A 141 7.05 6.33 6.64
N LEU A 142 6.58 6.35 5.40
CA LEU A 142 6.01 5.17 4.74
C LEU A 142 7.11 4.15 4.38
N THR A 143 8.28 4.63 3.94
CA THR A 143 9.44 3.76 3.68
C THR A 143 9.94 3.07 4.93
N LEU A 144 10.12 3.81 6.03
CA LEU A 144 10.56 3.26 7.30
C LEU A 144 9.55 2.27 7.87
N GLY A 145 8.25 2.57 7.72
CA GLY A 145 7.18 1.67 8.07
C GLY A 145 7.21 0.34 7.29
N GLY A 146 7.48 0.39 5.98
CA GLY A 146 7.68 -0.82 5.17
C GLY A 146 8.89 -1.66 5.58
N LEU A 147 10.01 -1.01 5.92
CA LEU A 147 11.19 -1.69 6.46
C LEU A 147 10.90 -2.33 7.83
N LEU A 148 10.10 -1.66 8.67
CA LEU A 148 9.64 -2.21 9.95
C LEU A 148 8.73 -3.44 9.74
N CYS A 149 7.84 -3.43 8.75
CA CYS A 149 7.08 -4.63 8.35
C CYS A 149 8.01 -5.81 8.01
N ASN A 150 9.07 -5.56 7.22
CA ASN A 150 10.04 -6.61 6.88
C ASN A 150 10.79 -7.12 8.13
N ALA A 151 11.20 -6.23 9.03
CA ALA A 151 11.84 -6.64 10.29
C ALA A 151 10.90 -7.51 11.14
N LEU A 152 9.62 -7.12 11.23
CA LEU A 152 8.59 -7.90 11.92
C LEU A 152 8.29 -9.23 11.22
N ALA A 153 8.47 -9.35 9.91
CA ALA A 153 8.29 -10.61 9.20
C ALA A 153 9.19 -11.70 9.80
N PHE A 154 10.46 -11.40 10.09
CA PHE A 154 11.39 -12.37 10.67
C PHE A 154 10.95 -12.88 12.04
N THR A 155 10.27 -12.06 12.85
CA THR A 155 9.79 -12.51 14.17
C THR A 155 8.67 -13.54 14.05
N THR A 156 7.93 -13.54 12.94
CA THR A 156 6.84 -14.50 12.70
C THR A 156 7.32 -15.93 12.44
N ILE A 157 8.60 -16.12 12.09
CA ILE A 157 9.21 -17.45 11.92
C ILE A 157 9.33 -18.17 13.26
N VAL A 158 9.60 -17.43 14.34
CA VAL A 158 9.82 -18.00 15.69
C VAL A 158 8.59 -17.90 16.58
N LEU A 159 7.68 -16.96 16.30
CA LEU A 159 6.48 -16.73 17.09
C LEU A 159 5.36 -17.70 16.70
N GLU A 160 4.65 -18.18 17.72
CA GLU A 160 3.48 -19.03 17.54
C GLU A 160 2.40 -18.36 16.66
N PRO A 161 1.67 -19.13 15.83
CA PRO A 161 0.64 -18.60 14.92
C PRO A 161 -0.45 -17.74 15.58
N LYS A 162 -0.71 -17.95 16.88
CA LYS A 162 -1.66 -17.16 17.66
C LYS A 162 -1.33 -15.66 17.70
N PHE A 163 -0.06 -15.28 17.56
CA PHE A 163 0.38 -13.88 17.59
C PHE A 163 0.42 -13.23 16.20
N TRP A 164 0.28 -14.00 15.12
CA TRP A 164 0.46 -13.48 13.77
C TRP A 164 -0.45 -12.31 13.43
N ASN A 165 -1.75 -12.40 13.77
CA ASN A 165 -2.69 -11.32 13.50
C ASN A 165 -2.38 -10.05 14.31
N LEU A 166 -1.86 -10.20 15.53
CA LEU A 166 -1.44 -9.06 16.35
C LEU A 166 -0.21 -8.38 15.76
N ILE A 167 0.76 -9.15 15.29
CA ILE A 167 1.95 -8.64 14.59
C ILE A 167 1.53 -7.93 13.31
N LEU A 168 0.58 -8.49 12.55
CA LEU A 168 0.04 -7.85 11.35
C LEU A 168 -0.65 -6.51 11.66
N ILE A 169 -1.51 -6.46 12.68
CA ILE A 169 -2.16 -5.21 13.11
C ILE A 169 -1.10 -4.18 13.48
N PHE A 170 -0.12 -4.56 14.30
CA PHE A 170 0.98 -3.67 14.69
C PHE A 170 1.75 -3.16 13.46
N ALA A 171 2.13 -4.05 12.55
CA ALA A 171 2.82 -3.72 11.31
C ALA A 171 2.02 -2.71 10.47
N ILE A 172 0.72 -2.94 10.28
CA ILE A 172 -0.17 -2.06 9.49
C ILE A 172 -0.34 -0.68 10.14
N ILE A 173 -0.40 -0.60 11.47
CA ILE A 173 -0.50 0.67 12.18
C ILE A 173 0.72 1.55 11.85
N PHE A 174 1.93 1.01 11.99
CA PHE A 174 3.16 1.76 11.75
C PHE A 174 3.47 1.97 10.27
N ALA A 175 3.15 1.00 9.42
CA ALA A 175 3.48 1.06 8.01
C ALA A 175 2.46 1.82 7.17
N ILE A 176 1.18 1.83 7.55
CA ILE A 176 0.12 2.37 6.68
C ILE A 176 -0.70 3.43 7.41
N ILE A 177 -1.18 3.17 8.63
CA ILE A 177 -2.11 4.07 9.32
C ILE A 177 -1.43 5.37 9.73
N ILE A 178 -0.31 5.30 10.45
CA ILE A 178 0.44 6.48 10.90
C ILE A 178 0.88 7.31 9.68
N PRO A 179 1.57 6.74 8.68
CA PRO A 179 1.93 7.45 7.46
C PRO A 179 0.71 8.03 6.72
N GLY A 180 -0.40 7.28 6.65
CA GLY A 180 -1.63 7.70 5.99
C GLY A 180 -2.28 8.92 6.63
N TYR A 181 -2.32 8.99 7.98
CA TYR A 181 -2.83 10.17 8.68
C TYR A 181 -1.89 11.37 8.52
N MET A 182 -0.58 11.15 8.56
CA MET A 182 0.41 12.21 8.31
C MET A 182 0.29 12.77 6.89
N LEU A 183 0.10 11.90 5.89
CA LEU A 183 -0.10 12.29 4.50
C LEU A 183 -1.39 13.10 4.34
N ARG A 184 -2.49 12.65 4.98
CA ARG A 184 -3.76 13.36 5.00
C ARG A 184 -3.68 14.73 5.69
N ALA A 185 -2.90 14.84 6.75
CA ALA A 185 -2.67 16.10 7.44
C ALA A 185 -1.86 17.08 6.57
N LYS A 186 -0.79 16.61 5.92
CA LYS A 186 -0.02 17.41 4.95
C LYS A 186 -0.88 17.87 3.78
N TYR A 187 -1.70 16.98 3.23
CA TYR A 187 -2.62 17.30 2.14
C TYR A 187 -3.60 18.42 2.53
N ARG A 188 -4.23 18.34 3.71
CA ARG A 188 -5.18 19.37 4.16
C ARG A 188 -4.50 20.73 4.34
N LYS A 189 -3.29 20.77 4.91
CA LYS A 189 -2.54 22.03 5.05
C LYS A 189 -2.23 22.70 3.70
N GLN A 190 -2.00 21.91 2.65
CA GLN A 190 -1.67 22.43 1.32
C GLN A 190 -2.89 22.85 0.48
N ASN A 191 -4.11 22.41 0.83
CA ASN A 191 -5.36 22.70 0.10
C ASN A 191 -6.30 23.65 0.87
N VAL A 192 -5.87 24.19 2.02
CA VAL A 192 -6.59 25.21 2.82
C VAL A 192 -5.92 26.60 2.69
N GLN A 193 -4.87 26.70 1.87
CA GLN A 193 -4.28 27.97 1.38
C GLN A 193 -4.74 28.21 -0.05
#